data_AF-A0A553K1Q8-F1
#
_entry.id   AF-A0A553K1Q8-F1
#
_cell.length_a   1.000
_cell.length_b   1.000
_cell.length_c   1.000
_cell.angle_alpha   90.00
_cell.angle_beta   90.00
_cell.angle_gamma   90.00
#
_symmetry.space_group_name_H-M   'P 1'
#
loop_
_entity.id
_entity.type
_entity.pdbx_description
1 polymer ?
#
loop_
_entity_poly.entity_id
_entity_poly.type
_entity_poly.pdbx_seq_one_letter_code
_entity_poly.pdbx_strand_id
1 'polypeptide(L)'
;MFKNILIAASGAMLALAGFLIPSQSASADVNVYTTPGEHTSSGRQWRTWCEDYSSTIQRCWTEIVSMGKWTFNNLTYLPAPRALWTNNPLAQNGARWNSDGRQWRTSCNDEWTGPNACRSFILVDGKWVFNNIVAFGTPKRVDTSWRPGSGGTGPGGSTGSQNPAPAGPAPSYSGFPDASNTGVPAGVTLRQSSGIVVTTPGTVIDALDVRGSIVVRADNVTIKNSRVTTDARYPIHITSGVTGTLIDHVEVSNAGSNGKGIFFDGGTGTVRYSDIHSAEDGVHIVADGVTLEHNYIHDLTRFAGAHPDTIQIRGGDNITVRHNNLQAYTASIGVMNAAIQIGSLAGGDTITNLRVTDNLMNGGHVTVNGGGRGEVDSAIYSNNRFGRAHQYSVQANVQNSVWEASNVYDDNGQPAR
;
A
#
# COMPACT_ATOMS: atom_id res chain seq x y z
N MET A 1 -56.22 -1.08 -77.99
CA MET A 1 -56.65 -0.82 -76.58
C MET A 1 -55.50 -1.15 -75.66
N PHE A 2 -55.45 -0.46 -74.52
CA PHE A 2 -54.32 -0.22 -73.64
C PHE A 2 -53.88 -1.42 -72.74
N LYS A 3 -52.56 -1.46 -72.47
CA LYS A 3 -51.83 -1.62 -71.19
C LYS A 3 -51.84 -2.90 -70.31
N ASN A 4 -50.60 -3.22 -69.89
CA ASN A 4 -50.06 -3.63 -68.57
C ASN A 4 -50.19 -5.10 -68.11
N ILE A 5 -49.08 -5.85 -68.05
CA ILE A 5 -48.10 -6.05 -66.93
C ILE A 5 -48.69 -6.80 -65.72
N LEU A 6 -48.11 -7.97 -65.40
CA LEU A 6 -47.70 -8.33 -64.04
C LEU A 6 -46.66 -9.47 -64.03
N ILE A 7 -45.59 -9.20 -63.30
CA ILE A 7 -44.44 -10.06 -62.98
C ILE A 7 -44.86 -11.01 -61.86
N ALA A 8 -44.50 -12.30 -61.96
CA ALA A 8 -44.45 -13.21 -60.82
C ALA A 8 -43.11 -13.95 -60.85
N ALA A 9 -42.31 -13.74 -59.80
CA ALA A 9 -40.99 -14.32 -59.61
C ALA A 9 -41.09 -15.76 -59.12
N SER A 10 -40.35 -16.67 -59.76
CA SER A 10 -40.21 -18.08 -59.39
C SER A 10 -39.27 -18.24 -58.20
N GLY A 11 -39.78 -18.77 -57.09
CA GLY A 11 -38.97 -19.22 -55.96
C GLY A 11 -38.44 -20.64 -56.22
N ALA A 12 -37.11 -20.79 -56.31
CA ALA A 12 -36.45 -22.08 -56.28
C ALA A 12 -36.05 -22.41 -54.84
N MET A 13 -36.63 -23.48 -54.27
CA MET A 13 -36.18 -24.08 -53.01
C MET A 13 -34.87 -24.84 -53.25
N LEU A 14 -33.75 -24.33 -52.72
CA LEU A 14 -32.55 -25.13 -52.48
C LEU A 14 -32.66 -25.78 -51.09
N ALA A 15 -32.66 -27.11 -51.05
CA ALA A 15 -32.46 -27.87 -49.83
C ALA A 15 -30.99 -27.74 -49.40
N LEU A 16 -30.69 -26.88 -48.42
CA LEU A 16 -29.43 -26.92 -47.70
C LEU A 16 -29.48 -28.06 -46.68
N ALA A 17 -28.60 -29.04 -46.86
CA ALA A 17 -28.20 -29.94 -45.78
C ALA A 17 -27.59 -29.08 -44.65
N GLY A 18 -28.38 -28.86 -43.60
CA GLY A 18 -27.93 -28.15 -42.40
C GLY A 18 -26.84 -28.95 -41.73
N PHE A 19 -25.59 -28.50 -41.87
CA PHE A 19 -24.59 -28.78 -40.85
C PHE A 19 -25.18 -28.28 -39.53
N LEU A 20 -25.47 -29.21 -38.62
CA LEU A 20 -25.73 -28.91 -37.23
C LEU A 20 -24.44 -28.30 -36.66
N ILE A 21 -24.31 -26.99 -36.79
CA ILE A 21 -23.40 -26.21 -35.97
C ILE A 21 -23.92 -26.44 -34.55
N PRO A 22 -23.13 -27.05 -33.65
CA PRO A 22 -23.56 -27.14 -32.26
C PRO A 22 -23.82 -25.71 -31.81
N SER A 23 -25.06 -25.44 -31.41
CA SER A 23 -25.42 -24.18 -30.76
C SER A 23 -24.51 -24.05 -29.56
N GLN A 24 -23.47 -23.22 -29.67
CA GLN A 24 -22.69 -22.81 -28.52
C GLN A 24 -23.68 -22.21 -27.54
N SER A 25 -23.82 -22.89 -26.41
CA SER A 25 -24.50 -22.34 -25.24
C SER A 25 -23.99 -20.92 -25.06
N ALA A 26 -24.88 -19.92 -25.09
CA ALA A 26 -24.51 -18.56 -24.74
C ALA A 26 -23.97 -18.60 -23.31
N SER A 27 -22.64 -18.56 -23.17
CA SER A 27 -21.99 -18.42 -21.88
C SER A 27 -22.55 -17.16 -21.27
N ALA A 28 -23.09 -17.23 -20.04
CA ALA A 28 -23.46 -16.02 -19.32
C ALA A 28 -22.25 -15.08 -19.32
N ASP A 29 -22.41 -13.88 -19.88
CA ASP A 29 -21.32 -12.92 -19.99
C ASP A 29 -20.74 -12.70 -18.59
N VAL A 30 -19.44 -12.90 -18.45
CA VAL A 30 -18.74 -12.72 -17.18
C VAL A 30 -18.91 -11.29 -16.70
N ASN A 31 -19.34 -11.11 -15.44
CA ASN A 31 -19.41 -9.77 -14.87
C ASN A 31 -17.98 -9.28 -14.60
N VAL A 32 -17.43 -8.56 -15.58
CA VAL A 32 -16.06 -8.05 -15.56
C VAL A 32 -15.78 -7.10 -14.40
N TYR A 33 -16.79 -6.58 -13.70
CA TYR A 33 -16.60 -5.64 -12.59
C TYR A 33 -16.49 -6.31 -11.22
N THR A 34 -16.85 -7.59 -11.13
CA THR A 34 -16.97 -8.30 -9.84
C THR A 34 -16.42 -9.72 -9.85
N THR A 35 -15.91 -10.19 -10.99
CA THR A 35 -15.36 -11.54 -11.14
C THR A 35 -13.84 -11.44 -11.21
N PRO A 36 -13.10 -11.98 -10.22
CA PRO A 36 -11.65 -12.05 -10.28
C PRO A 36 -11.18 -12.79 -11.55
N GLY A 37 -10.13 -12.30 -12.20
CA GLY A 37 -9.58 -12.90 -13.42
C GLY A 37 -9.29 -11.89 -14.53
N GLU A 38 -8.59 -12.38 -15.56
CA GLU A 38 -8.54 -11.75 -16.87
C GLU A 38 -9.71 -12.24 -17.71
N HIS A 39 -10.40 -11.31 -18.38
CA HIS A 39 -11.61 -11.57 -19.13
C HIS A 39 -11.54 -10.88 -20.49
N THR A 40 -12.09 -11.51 -21.51
CA THR A 40 -12.41 -10.81 -22.76
C THR A 40 -13.91 -10.61 -22.81
N SER A 41 -14.34 -9.35 -22.85
CA SER A 41 -15.76 -8.98 -22.89
C SER A 41 -15.97 -7.82 -23.86
N SER A 42 -16.94 -7.98 -24.76
CA SER A 42 -17.24 -7.03 -25.86
C SER A 42 -16.01 -6.65 -26.71
N GLY A 43 -15.14 -7.61 -26.99
CA GLY A 43 -13.93 -7.39 -27.81
C GLY A 43 -12.80 -6.62 -27.11
N ARG A 44 -12.92 -6.36 -25.81
CA ARG A 44 -11.91 -5.68 -24.99
C ARG A 44 -11.36 -6.63 -23.94
N GLN A 45 -10.08 -6.44 -23.59
CA GLN A 45 -9.45 -7.16 -22.49
C GLN A 45 -9.68 -6.41 -21.19
N TRP A 46 -10.18 -7.14 -20.21
CA TRP A 46 -10.48 -6.69 -18.87
C TRP A 46 -9.68 -7.51 -17.88
N ARG A 47 -9.37 -6.91 -16.74
CA ARG A 47 -8.87 -7.66 -15.61
C ARG A 47 -9.45 -7.12 -14.33
N THR A 48 -9.84 -8.03 -13.45
CA THR A 48 -10.48 -7.67 -12.19
C THR A 48 -9.92 -8.49 -11.08
N TRP A 49 -9.62 -7.85 -9.97
CA TRP A 49 -9.21 -8.51 -8.75
C TRP A 49 -9.93 -7.85 -7.60
N CYS A 50 -10.24 -8.64 -6.59
CA CYS A 50 -11.01 -8.18 -5.46
C CYS A 50 -10.19 -8.25 -4.19
N GLU A 51 -10.52 -7.38 -3.26
CA GLU A 51 -9.92 -7.28 -1.95
C GLU A 51 -11.02 -6.95 -0.93
N ASP A 52 -10.76 -7.27 0.31
CA ASP A 52 -11.64 -6.89 1.41
C ASP A 52 -11.54 -5.38 1.63
N TYR A 53 -12.64 -4.66 1.47
CA TYR A 53 -12.73 -3.24 1.82
C TYR A 53 -12.97 -3.07 3.33
N SER A 54 -13.76 -3.97 3.90
CA SER A 54 -13.94 -4.16 5.33
C SER A 54 -14.10 -5.66 5.62
N SER A 55 -14.24 -6.04 6.89
CA SER A 55 -14.54 -7.44 7.26
C SER A 55 -15.81 -7.98 6.59
N THR A 56 -16.75 -7.11 6.24
CA THR A 56 -18.08 -7.47 5.72
C THR A 56 -18.34 -7.04 4.28
N ILE A 57 -17.46 -6.22 3.69
CA ILE A 57 -17.60 -5.69 2.33
C ILE A 57 -16.31 -5.96 1.56
N GLN A 58 -16.43 -6.53 0.37
CA GLN A 58 -15.34 -6.61 -0.59
C GLN A 58 -15.48 -5.53 -1.66
N ARG A 59 -14.36 -5.12 -2.24
CA ARG A 59 -14.33 -4.30 -3.44
C ARG A 59 -13.46 -4.93 -4.51
N CYS A 60 -13.79 -4.65 -5.75
CA CYS A 60 -13.07 -5.14 -6.91
C CYS A 60 -12.50 -3.96 -7.68
N TRP A 61 -11.21 -4.04 -7.99
CA TRP A 61 -10.54 -3.20 -8.96
C TRP A 61 -10.78 -3.77 -10.33
N THR A 62 -11.14 -2.92 -11.28
CA THR A 62 -11.28 -3.31 -12.68
C THR A 62 -10.42 -2.41 -13.54
N GLU A 63 -9.60 -3.04 -14.36
CA GLU A 63 -8.84 -2.39 -15.41
C GLU A 63 -9.26 -2.91 -16.77
N ILE A 64 -9.01 -2.07 -17.78
CA ILE A 64 -9.31 -2.35 -19.16
C ILE A 64 -8.15 -1.95 -20.04
N VAL A 65 -7.90 -2.71 -21.10
CA VAL A 65 -6.94 -2.29 -22.10
C VAL A 65 -7.51 -1.10 -22.90
N SER A 66 -6.77 -0.01 -22.88
CA SER A 66 -6.98 1.20 -23.68
C SER A 66 -5.66 1.59 -24.33
N MET A 67 -5.65 1.80 -25.64
CA MET A 67 -4.42 2.12 -26.41
C MET A 67 -3.25 1.15 -26.13
N GLY A 68 -3.54 -0.15 -25.97
CA GLY A 68 -2.54 -1.18 -25.70
C GLY A 68 -1.98 -1.20 -24.28
N LYS A 69 -2.53 -0.42 -23.35
CA LYS A 69 -2.12 -0.38 -21.94
C LYS A 69 -3.29 -0.67 -21.02
N TRP A 70 -3.02 -1.40 -19.93
CA TRP A 70 -3.98 -1.53 -18.83
C TRP A 70 -4.23 -0.15 -18.22
N THR A 71 -5.50 0.22 -18.12
CA THR A 71 -5.95 1.50 -17.57
C THR A 71 -7.02 1.23 -16.53
N PHE A 72 -6.94 1.93 -15.39
CA PHE A 72 -7.99 1.92 -14.38
C PHE A 72 -9.35 2.26 -14.99
N ASN A 73 -10.32 1.39 -14.78
CA ASN A 73 -11.70 1.63 -15.17
C ASN A 73 -12.52 2.13 -13.98
N ASN A 74 -12.67 1.32 -12.94
CA ASN A 74 -13.42 1.68 -11.74
C ASN A 74 -13.13 0.75 -10.55
N LEU A 75 -13.57 1.17 -9.37
CA LEU A 75 -13.78 0.27 -8.22
C LEU A 75 -15.25 -0.13 -8.13
N THR A 76 -15.50 -1.39 -7.75
CA THR A 76 -16.84 -1.92 -7.50
C THR A 76 -16.89 -2.55 -6.11
N TYR A 77 -17.58 -1.92 -5.18
CA TYR A 77 -17.91 -2.54 -3.90
C TYR A 77 -19.03 -3.56 -4.10
N LEU A 78 -18.73 -4.82 -3.75
CA LEU A 78 -19.63 -5.95 -3.94
C LEU A 78 -20.93 -5.77 -3.14
N PRO A 79 -22.03 -6.40 -3.59
CA PRO A 79 -23.31 -6.34 -2.90
C PRO A 79 -23.18 -6.55 -1.40
N ALA A 80 -23.67 -5.59 -0.61
CA ALA A 80 -23.78 -5.69 0.84
C ALA A 80 -25.01 -4.93 1.35
N PRO A 81 -25.52 -5.22 2.56
CA PRO A 81 -26.66 -4.51 3.12
C PRO A 81 -26.38 -3.01 3.30
N ARG A 82 -27.36 -2.16 2.95
CA ARG A 82 -27.25 -0.69 3.12
C ARG A 82 -26.86 -0.26 4.53
N ALA A 83 -27.29 -1.01 5.55
CA ALA A 83 -26.98 -0.73 6.95
C ALA A 83 -25.47 -0.70 7.23
N LEU A 84 -24.65 -1.45 6.48
CA LEU A 84 -23.19 -1.45 6.62
C LEU A 84 -22.53 -0.17 6.08
N TRP A 85 -23.28 0.64 5.33
CA TRP A 85 -22.81 1.87 4.69
C TRP A 85 -23.31 3.14 5.38
N THR A 86 -23.84 3.02 6.60
CA THR A 86 -24.36 4.14 7.37
C THR A 86 -23.29 5.22 7.52
N ASN A 87 -23.65 6.47 7.21
CA ASN A 87 -22.76 7.64 7.20
C ASN A 87 -21.58 7.58 6.20
N ASN A 88 -21.54 6.60 5.30
CA ASN A 88 -20.53 6.54 4.25
C ASN A 88 -21.00 7.35 3.02
N PRO A 89 -20.27 8.40 2.60
CA PRO A 89 -20.68 9.24 1.47
C PRO A 89 -20.70 8.49 0.13
N LEU A 90 -20.03 7.33 0.02
CA LEU A 90 -20.08 6.46 -1.17
C LEU A 90 -21.46 5.80 -1.38
N ALA A 91 -22.28 5.73 -0.32
CA ALA A 91 -23.59 5.09 -0.33
C ALA A 91 -24.75 6.07 -0.05
N GLN A 92 -24.47 7.37 -0.01
CA GLN A 92 -25.44 8.40 0.30
C GLN A 92 -25.81 9.20 -0.94
N ASN A 93 -27.10 9.16 -1.31
CA ASN A 93 -27.58 9.88 -2.48
C ASN A 93 -27.40 11.39 -2.33
N GLY A 94 -26.84 12.05 -3.34
CA GLY A 94 -26.61 13.49 -3.34
C GLY A 94 -25.44 13.94 -2.46
N ALA A 95 -24.71 13.02 -1.82
CA ALA A 95 -23.54 13.37 -1.03
C ALA A 95 -22.51 14.10 -1.90
N ARG A 96 -21.91 15.14 -1.32
CA ARG A 96 -20.76 15.86 -1.86
C ARG A 96 -19.74 16.02 -0.75
N TRP A 97 -18.50 15.68 -1.04
CA TRP A 97 -17.44 15.75 -0.05
C TRP A 97 -16.10 16.00 -0.73
N ASN A 98 -15.10 16.38 0.08
CA ASN A 98 -13.72 16.46 -0.36
C ASN A 98 -12.95 15.31 0.29
N SER A 99 -12.10 14.66 -0.51
CA SER A 99 -11.15 13.65 -0.05
C SER A 99 -9.90 13.79 -0.90
N ASP A 100 -8.73 13.82 -0.26
CA ASP A 100 -7.42 13.93 -0.92
C ASP A 100 -7.27 15.15 -1.83
N GLY A 101 -7.84 16.30 -1.41
CA GLY A 101 -7.85 17.53 -2.20
C GLY A 101 -8.74 17.49 -3.45
N ARG A 102 -9.52 16.41 -3.62
CA ARG A 102 -10.41 16.23 -4.77
C ARG A 102 -11.86 16.35 -4.32
N GLN A 103 -12.70 16.90 -5.20
CA GLN A 103 -14.13 16.99 -4.95
C GLN A 103 -14.80 15.71 -5.43
N TRP A 104 -15.75 15.23 -4.64
CA TRP A 104 -16.48 13.99 -4.88
C TRP A 104 -17.98 14.24 -4.82
N ARG A 105 -18.73 13.42 -5.55
CA ARG A 105 -20.19 13.33 -5.39
C ARG A 105 -20.68 11.90 -5.55
N THR A 106 -21.82 11.59 -4.95
CA THR A 106 -22.51 10.31 -5.10
C THR A 106 -23.94 10.50 -5.60
N SER A 107 -24.35 9.63 -6.51
CA SER A 107 -25.75 9.46 -6.94
C SER A 107 -26.18 8.03 -6.71
N CYS A 108 -27.39 7.81 -6.23
CA CYS A 108 -27.93 6.48 -5.95
C CYS A 108 -29.35 6.34 -6.47
N ASN A 109 -29.75 5.11 -6.78
CA ASN A 109 -31.13 4.75 -7.13
C ASN A 109 -31.70 5.57 -8.29
N ASP A 110 -30.85 5.94 -9.25
CA ASP A 110 -31.23 6.66 -10.46
C ASP A 110 -31.28 5.72 -11.67
N GLU A 111 -31.69 6.26 -12.82
CA GLU A 111 -31.79 5.52 -14.09
C GLU A 111 -30.46 4.87 -14.51
N TRP A 112 -29.33 5.41 -14.06
CA TRP A 112 -27.99 4.96 -14.46
C TRP A 112 -27.39 3.92 -13.50
N THR A 113 -27.81 3.95 -12.23
CA THR A 113 -27.34 3.07 -11.15
C THR A 113 -28.28 1.90 -10.88
N GLY A 114 -29.58 2.06 -11.18
CA GLY A 114 -30.62 1.13 -10.78
C GLY A 114 -30.93 1.21 -9.28
N PRO A 115 -32.00 0.53 -8.81
CA PRO A 115 -32.54 0.72 -7.46
C PRO A 115 -31.63 0.23 -6.31
N ASN A 116 -30.60 -0.55 -6.63
CA ASN A 116 -29.74 -1.22 -5.67
C ASN A 116 -28.26 -0.86 -5.84
N ALA A 117 -27.96 0.38 -6.25
CA ALA A 117 -26.58 0.84 -6.26
C ALA A 117 -26.43 2.35 -6.02
N CYS A 118 -25.20 2.74 -5.69
CA CYS A 118 -24.71 4.11 -5.75
C CYS A 118 -23.50 4.17 -6.69
N ARG A 119 -23.28 5.32 -7.32
CA ARG A 119 -22.07 5.65 -8.06
C ARG A 119 -21.46 6.92 -7.52
N SER A 120 -20.15 6.89 -7.32
CA SER A 120 -19.37 8.04 -6.93
C SER A 120 -18.52 8.55 -8.09
N PHE A 121 -18.40 9.86 -8.15
CA PHE A 121 -17.71 10.61 -9.19
C PHE A 121 -16.68 11.53 -8.54
N ILE A 122 -15.60 11.75 -9.25
CA ILE A 122 -14.51 12.64 -8.89
C ILE A 122 -14.49 13.82 -9.85
N LEU A 123 -14.23 15.03 -9.35
CA LEU A 123 -14.11 16.21 -10.21
C LEU A 123 -12.68 16.28 -10.76
N VAL A 124 -12.56 16.21 -12.09
CA VAL A 124 -11.30 16.36 -12.83
C VAL A 124 -11.53 17.40 -13.92
N ASP A 125 -10.72 18.46 -13.93
CA ASP A 125 -10.81 19.56 -14.90
C ASP A 125 -12.23 20.14 -15.06
N GLY A 126 -12.93 20.31 -13.93
CA GLY A 126 -14.31 20.84 -13.90
C GLY A 126 -15.39 19.86 -14.36
N LYS A 127 -15.05 18.60 -14.66
CA LYS A 127 -16.00 17.55 -15.09
C LYS A 127 -16.07 16.42 -14.08
N TRP A 128 -17.28 15.94 -13.81
CA TRP A 128 -17.50 14.77 -12.95
C TRP A 128 -17.22 13.49 -13.71
N VAL A 129 -16.15 12.79 -13.34
CA VAL A 129 -15.73 11.52 -13.94
C VAL A 129 -16.14 10.39 -13.02
N PHE A 130 -16.75 9.35 -13.59
CA PHE A 130 -17.16 8.15 -12.85
C PHE A 130 -15.94 7.44 -12.25
N ASN A 131 -16.05 6.95 -11.01
CA ASN A 131 -14.92 6.31 -10.32
C ASN A 131 -15.31 5.03 -9.57
N ASN A 132 -16.41 5.04 -8.81
CA ASN A 132 -16.77 3.91 -7.93
C ASN A 132 -18.24 3.50 -8.06
N ILE A 133 -18.54 2.21 -7.90
CA ILE A 133 -19.90 1.68 -7.70
C ILE A 133 -19.99 1.04 -6.32
N VAL A 134 -21.04 1.33 -5.57
CA VAL A 134 -21.47 0.54 -4.40
C VAL A 134 -22.72 -0.22 -4.76
N ALA A 135 -22.68 -1.56 -4.74
CA ALA A 135 -23.86 -2.40 -4.94
C ALA A 135 -24.50 -2.76 -3.59
N PHE A 136 -25.84 -2.77 -3.55
CA PHE A 136 -26.60 -3.19 -2.39
C PHE A 136 -27.27 -4.54 -2.63
N GLY A 137 -27.30 -5.37 -1.60
CA GLY A 137 -27.93 -6.68 -1.65
C GLY A 137 -27.41 -7.62 -0.56
N THR A 138 -27.66 -8.90 -0.73
CA THR A 138 -27.06 -9.95 0.10
C THR A 138 -25.53 -9.86 0.00
N PRO A 139 -24.78 -9.94 1.13
CA PRO A 139 -23.33 -9.94 1.12
C PRO A 139 -22.78 -10.92 0.09
N LYS A 140 -22.04 -10.40 -0.89
CA LYS A 140 -21.32 -11.20 -1.87
C LYS A 140 -19.84 -11.13 -1.55
N ARG A 141 -19.21 -12.31 -1.51
CA ARG A 141 -17.76 -12.46 -1.48
C ARG A 141 -17.27 -13.30 -2.65
N VAL A 142 -16.06 -13.00 -3.11
CA VAL A 142 -15.35 -13.71 -4.17
C VAL A 142 -13.93 -14.00 -3.70
N ASP A 143 -13.27 -14.91 -4.41
CA ASP A 143 -11.87 -15.23 -4.18
C ASP A 143 -10.97 -14.00 -4.40
N THR A 144 -10.10 -13.70 -3.45
CA THR A 144 -9.16 -12.57 -3.50
C THR A 144 -7.74 -13.03 -3.84
N SER A 145 -7.54 -14.33 -4.14
CA SER A 145 -6.24 -14.92 -4.43
C SER A 145 -5.66 -14.47 -5.78
N TRP A 146 -6.54 -14.18 -6.75
CA TRP A 146 -6.13 -13.78 -8.10
C TRP A 146 -5.82 -12.29 -8.15
N ARG A 147 -4.62 -11.92 -8.63
CA ARG A 147 -4.24 -10.53 -8.95
C ARG A 147 -3.51 -10.45 -10.31
N PRO A 148 -3.58 -9.33 -11.04
CA PRO A 148 -2.82 -9.21 -12.28
C PRO A 148 -1.32 -9.43 -12.07
N GLY A 149 -0.72 -10.34 -12.85
CA GLY A 149 0.69 -10.72 -12.70
C GLY A 149 0.95 -11.88 -11.73
N SER A 150 -0.05 -12.34 -10.96
CA SER A 150 0.05 -13.64 -10.27
C SER A 150 -0.14 -14.76 -11.29
N GLY A 151 0.96 -15.36 -11.75
CA GLY A 151 0.90 -16.56 -12.58
C GLY A 151 0.32 -17.72 -11.77
N GLY A 152 -0.98 -17.96 -11.85
CA GLY A 152 -1.64 -19.00 -11.07
C GLY A 152 -3.00 -19.38 -11.62
N THR A 153 -3.03 -20.51 -12.32
CA THR A 153 -4.20 -21.35 -12.54
C THR A 153 -4.71 -21.92 -11.21
N GLY A 154 -6.03 -22.17 -11.13
CA GLY A 154 -6.75 -22.58 -9.93
C GLY A 154 -6.34 -23.91 -9.26
N PRO A 155 -7.10 -24.36 -8.24
CA PRO A 155 -6.58 -24.76 -6.94
C PRO A 155 -6.28 -26.25 -6.80
N GLY A 156 -5.32 -26.60 -5.94
CA GLY A 156 -5.09 -27.96 -5.49
C GLY A 156 -4.28 -28.06 -4.18
N GLY A 157 -4.90 -28.65 -3.15
CA GLY A 157 -4.24 -29.59 -2.23
C GLY A 157 -3.41 -29.04 -1.05
N SER A 158 -3.97 -29.18 0.15
CA SER A 158 -3.36 -28.96 1.48
C SER A 158 -2.10 -29.79 1.79
N THR A 159 -1.26 -29.31 2.70
CA THR A 159 -0.92 -30.01 3.96
C THR A 159 -0.36 -29.02 5.00
N GLY A 160 -0.84 -29.14 6.24
CA GLY A 160 -0.65 -28.13 7.28
C GLY A 160 0.63 -28.24 8.11
N SER A 161 0.84 -27.19 8.90
CA SER A 161 1.71 -27.15 10.08
C SER A 161 1.02 -26.28 11.13
N GLN A 162 1.17 -26.67 12.40
CA GLN A 162 0.32 -26.30 13.53
C GLN A 162 0.50 -24.86 14.00
N ASN A 163 -0.63 -24.25 14.35
CA ASN A 163 -0.78 -22.88 14.82
C ASN A 163 -0.67 -22.82 16.36
N PRO A 164 0.10 -21.90 16.97
CA PRO A 164 -0.17 -21.43 18.31
C PRO A 164 -1.45 -20.57 18.33
N ALA A 165 -2.11 -20.50 19.49
CA ALA A 165 -3.42 -19.86 19.68
C ALA A 165 -3.48 -18.38 19.24
N PRO A 166 -4.67 -17.85 18.84
CA PRO A 166 -4.78 -16.53 18.22
C PRO A 166 -4.47 -15.41 19.22
N ALA A 167 -3.45 -14.60 18.92
CA ALA A 167 -3.39 -13.24 19.42
C ALA A 167 -4.57 -12.44 18.82
N GLY A 168 -5.16 -11.53 19.59
CA GLY A 168 -6.24 -10.67 19.09
C GLY A 168 -5.85 -9.96 17.79
N PRO A 169 -6.81 -9.71 16.87
CA PRO A 169 -6.47 -9.15 15.56
C PRO A 169 -5.79 -7.80 15.73
N ALA A 170 -4.62 -7.65 15.10
CA ALA A 170 -4.01 -6.34 14.89
C ALA A 170 -5.04 -5.43 14.20
N PRO A 171 -5.14 -4.15 14.60
CA PRO A 171 -6.05 -3.20 13.94
C PRO A 171 -5.78 -3.17 12.42
N SER A 172 -6.85 -3.33 11.62
CA SER A 172 -6.78 -3.29 10.15
C SER A 172 -6.83 -1.85 9.70
N TYR A 173 -5.70 -1.33 9.24
CA TYR A 173 -5.56 0.03 8.74
C TYR A 173 -5.56 0.00 7.21
N SER A 174 -6.68 0.37 6.57
CA SER A 174 -6.82 0.27 5.12
C SER A 174 -6.12 1.42 4.40
N GLY A 175 -5.32 1.13 3.38
CA GLY A 175 -4.76 2.13 2.46
C GLY A 175 -3.34 2.62 2.78
N PHE A 176 -2.74 2.13 3.87
CA PHE A 176 -1.32 2.31 4.16
C PHE A 176 -0.49 1.09 3.71
N PRO A 177 0.83 1.21 3.58
CA PRO A 177 1.69 0.08 3.24
C PRO A 177 1.55 -1.06 4.25
N ASP A 178 1.68 -2.29 3.79
CA ASP A 178 1.74 -3.49 4.63
C ASP A 178 2.53 -4.59 3.89
N ALA A 179 2.73 -5.74 4.55
CA ALA A 179 3.49 -6.86 4.00
C ALA A 179 2.96 -7.40 2.65
N SER A 180 1.75 -7.04 2.22
CA SER A 180 1.21 -7.44 0.91
C SER A 180 1.67 -6.54 -0.25
N ASN A 181 2.13 -5.32 0.04
CA ASN A 181 2.51 -4.32 -0.96
C ASN A 181 3.91 -3.72 -0.73
N THR A 182 4.62 -4.17 0.29
CA THR A 182 6.02 -3.83 0.55
C THR A 182 6.94 -5.04 0.49
N GLY A 183 8.24 -4.80 0.40
CA GLY A 183 9.25 -5.86 0.38
C GLY A 183 9.46 -6.42 -1.03
N VAL A 184 9.87 -7.68 -1.11
CA VAL A 184 10.10 -8.34 -2.41
C VAL A 184 8.76 -8.51 -3.14
N PRO A 185 8.60 -7.98 -4.37
CA PRO A 185 7.34 -8.14 -5.09
C PRO A 185 7.05 -9.61 -5.37
N ALA A 186 5.76 -9.96 -5.29
CA ALA A 186 5.32 -11.31 -5.63
C ALA A 186 5.78 -11.71 -7.04
N GLY A 187 6.25 -12.95 -7.18
CA GLY A 187 6.74 -13.49 -8.46
C GLY A 187 8.20 -13.19 -8.79
N VAL A 188 8.88 -12.34 -8.01
CA VAL A 188 10.33 -12.15 -8.16
C VAL A 188 11.06 -13.40 -7.67
N THR A 189 11.87 -14.00 -8.55
CA THR A 189 12.75 -15.11 -8.20
C THR A 189 14.08 -14.56 -7.72
N LEU A 190 14.39 -14.75 -6.44
CA LEU A 190 15.63 -14.29 -5.85
C LEU A 190 16.78 -15.26 -6.11
N ARG A 191 17.96 -14.72 -6.41
CA ARG A 191 19.22 -15.45 -6.50
C ARG A 191 19.99 -15.29 -5.21
N GLN A 192 20.50 -16.40 -4.67
CA GLN A 192 21.29 -16.37 -3.44
C GLN A 192 22.56 -15.53 -3.63
N SER A 193 22.90 -14.73 -2.62
CA SER A 193 24.13 -13.96 -2.54
C SER A 193 24.64 -13.92 -1.11
N SER A 194 25.95 -13.84 -0.94
CA SER A 194 26.55 -13.41 0.34
C SER A 194 26.43 -11.89 0.50
N GLY A 195 26.87 -11.36 1.64
CA GLY A 195 27.04 -9.92 1.85
C GLY A 195 27.83 -9.24 0.72
N ILE A 196 27.48 -7.98 0.45
CA ILE A 196 27.94 -7.19 -0.70
C ILE A 196 28.54 -5.88 -0.20
N VAL A 197 29.71 -5.52 -0.72
CA VAL A 197 30.25 -4.16 -0.58
C VAL A 197 30.21 -3.50 -1.96
N VAL A 198 29.44 -2.41 -2.08
CA VAL A 198 29.25 -1.71 -3.34
C VAL A 198 30.22 -0.54 -3.41
N THR A 199 31.22 -0.63 -4.30
CA THR A 199 32.26 0.41 -4.49
C THR A 199 32.20 1.06 -5.87
N THR A 200 31.29 0.63 -6.74
CA THR A 200 31.16 1.16 -8.10
C THR A 200 29.89 2.01 -8.21
N PRO A 201 29.98 3.28 -8.61
CA PRO A 201 28.79 4.12 -8.78
C PRO A 201 27.81 3.55 -9.81
N GLY A 202 26.51 3.78 -9.62
CA GLY A 202 25.49 3.30 -10.54
C GLY A 202 25.21 1.79 -10.47
N THR A 203 25.80 1.08 -9.50
CA THR A 203 25.55 -0.36 -9.32
C THR A 203 24.07 -0.62 -9.04
N VAL A 204 23.52 -1.63 -9.69
CA VAL A 204 22.15 -2.11 -9.45
C VAL A 204 22.21 -3.51 -8.83
N ILE A 205 21.71 -3.62 -7.61
CA ILE A 205 21.43 -4.90 -6.94
C ILE A 205 19.95 -5.21 -7.17
N ASP A 206 19.67 -6.30 -7.88
CA ASP A 206 18.31 -6.67 -8.30
C ASP A 206 18.08 -8.17 -8.13
N ALA A 207 16.94 -8.53 -7.56
CA ALA A 207 16.47 -9.90 -7.37
C ALA A 207 17.50 -10.79 -6.65
N LEU A 208 18.10 -10.31 -5.56
CA LEU A 208 19.01 -11.10 -4.71
C LEU A 208 18.37 -11.45 -3.36
N ASP A 209 18.62 -12.67 -2.87
CA ASP A 209 18.45 -13.07 -1.47
C ASP A 209 19.83 -13.02 -0.82
N VAL A 210 20.13 -11.88 -0.18
CA VAL A 210 21.43 -11.57 0.42
C VAL A 210 21.48 -12.09 1.84
N ARG A 211 22.36 -13.06 2.08
CA ARG A 211 22.72 -13.56 3.42
C ARG A 211 23.98 -12.83 3.89
N GLY A 212 23.77 -11.76 4.65
CA GLY A 212 24.80 -10.81 5.09
C GLY A 212 24.38 -9.36 4.86
N SER A 213 25.30 -8.43 5.12
CA SER A 213 25.04 -6.99 4.94
C SER A 213 25.27 -6.53 3.50
N ILE A 214 24.55 -5.49 3.09
CA ILE A 214 24.91 -4.64 1.95
C ILE A 214 25.53 -3.34 2.49
N VAL A 215 26.79 -3.10 2.18
CA VAL A 215 27.50 -1.84 2.52
C VAL A 215 27.66 -1.02 1.26
N VAL A 216 27.01 0.13 1.19
CA VAL A 216 27.01 1.05 0.05
C VAL A 216 28.09 2.12 0.26
N ARG A 217 29.11 2.13 -0.59
CA ARG A 217 30.25 3.06 -0.57
C ARG A 217 30.43 3.84 -1.88
N ALA A 218 29.41 3.86 -2.73
CA ALA A 218 29.43 4.52 -4.02
C ALA A 218 28.09 5.15 -4.34
N ASP A 219 28.10 6.20 -5.17
CA ASP A 219 26.92 6.99 -5.50
C ASP A 219 25.97 6.27 -6.45
N ASN A 220 24.71 6.74 -6.47
CA ASN A 220 23.68 6.33 -7.43
C ASN A 220 23.40 4.82 -7.45
N VAL A 221 23.58 4.16 -6.30
CA VAL A 221 23.34 2.73 -6.16
C VAL A 221 21.84 2.46 -6.03
N THR A 222 21.34 1.50 -6.80
CA THR A 222 19.95 1.02 -6.67
C THR A 222 19.94 -0.39 -6.08
N ILE A 223 19.21 -0.60 -5.00
CA ILE A 223 18.89 -1.89 -4.43
C ILE A 223 17.40 -2.10 -4.63
N LYS A 224 16.99 -3.11 -5.40
CA LYS A 224 15.58 -3.34 -5.69
C LYS A 224 15.19 -4.80 -5.74
N ASN A 225 13.92 -5.07 -5.49
CA ASN A 225 13.31 -6.41 -5.57
C ASN A 225 14.11 -7.49 -4.84
N SER A 226 14.76 -7.14 -3.73
CA SER A 226 15.76 -7.99 -3.08
C SER A 226 15.40 -8.23 -1.63
N ARG A 227 15.91 -9.32 -1.06
CA ARG A 227 15.82 -9.61 0.37
C ARG A 227 17.21 -9.50 0.97
N VAL A 228 17.31 -8.88 2.14
CA VAL A 228 18.54 -8.80 2.93
C VAL A 228 18.26 -9.37 4.31
N THR A 229 18.99 -10.42 4.70
CA THR A 229 18.82 -11.07 5.99
C THR A 229 20.17 -11.25 6.66
N THR A 230 20.34 -10.67 7.85
CA THR A 230 21.55 -10.85 8.67
C THR A 230 21.30 -10.48 10.13
N ASP A 231 22.02 -11.11 11.05
CA ASP A 231 22.11 -10.75 12.47
C ASP A 231 23.23 -9.72 12.76
N ALA A 232 23.98 -9.29 11.75
CA ALA A 232 24.99 -8.26 11.86
C ALA A 232 24.38 -6.91 12.28
N ARG A 233 25.22 -5.97 12.69
CA ARG A 233 24.77 -4.66 13.22
C ARG A 233 23.88 -3.89 12.23
N TYR A 234 24.12 -4.01 10.92
CA TYR A 234 23.38 -3.30 9.88
C TYR A 234 23.13 -4.22 8.67
N PRO A 235 21.89 -4.62 8.36
CA PRO A 235 21.56 -5.26 7.10
C PRO A 235 21.89 -4.38 5.89
N ILE A 236 21.52 -3.10 5.90
CA ILE A 236 21.92 -2.14 4.87
C ILE A 236 22.60 -0.93 5.52
N HIS A 237 23.83 -0.62 5.10
CA HIS A 237 24.62 0.51 5.62
C HIS A 237 25.03 1.42 4.47
N ILE A 238 24.54 2.66 4.49
CA ILE A 238 24.88 3.71 3.54
C ILE A 238 25.93 4.60 4.20
N THR A 239 27.18 4.51 3.72
CA THR A 239 28.31 5.16 4.38
C THR A 239 28.44 6.65 4.04
N SER A 240 29.18 7.37 4.88
CA SER A 240 29.39 8.81 4.77
C SER A 240 29.84 9.24 3.37
N GLY A 241 29.21 10.32 2.87
CA GLY A 241 29.53 10.93 1.59
C GLY A 241 28.89 10.27 0.37
N VAL A 242 28.18 9.14 0.54
CA VAL A 242 27.39 8.53 -0.54
C VAL A 242 26.14 9.35 -0.83
N THR A 243 25.82 9.51 -2.11
CA THR A 243 24.62 10.22 -2.58
C THR A 243 23.79 9.37 -3.53
N GLY A 244 22.47 9.62 -3.57
CA GLY A 244 21.59 9.05 -4.59
C GLY A 244 21.32 7.55 -4.45
N THR A 245 21.41 6.99 -3.24
CA THR A 245 21.02 5.59 -3.01
C THR A 245 19.50 5.46 -3.16
N LEU A 246 19.04 4.47 -3.92
CA LEU A 246 17.63 4.08 -4.02
C LEU A 246 17.45 2.66 -3.49
N ILE A 247 16.58 2.49 -2.51
CA ILE A 247 16.12 1.19 -1.99
C ILE A 247 14.63 1.07 -2.34
N ASP A 248 14.26 0.12 -3.20
CA ASP A 248 12.93 0.06 -3.81
C ASP A 248 12.39 -1.38 -3.82
N HIS A 249 11.31 -1.66 -3.09
CA HIS A 249 10.77 -3.01 -2.95
C HIS A 249 11.80 -4.01 -2.40
N VAL A 250 12.35 -3.71 -1.21
CA VAL A 250 13.34 -4.55 -0.53
C VAL A 250 12.77 -5.05 0.79
N GLU A 251 12.92 -6.34 1.06
CA GLU A 251 12.66 -6.91 2.39
C GLU A 251 13.96 -6.90 3.19
N VAL A 252 13.94 -6.28 4.37
CA VAL A 252 15.09 -6.11 5.25
C VAL A 252 14.78 -6.73 6.60
N SER A 253 15.47 -7.82 6.92
CA SER A 253 15.37 -8.49 8.21
C SER A 253 16.70 -8.45 8.93
N ASN A 254 16.70 -7.95 10.18
CA ASN A 254 17.85 -8.07 11.06
C ASN A 254 17.87 -9.37 11.90
N ALA A 255 17.06 -10.36 11.50
CA ALA A 255 17.04 -11.71 12.07
C ALA A 255 16.85 -11.76 13.61
N GLY A 256 16.18 -10.76 14.19
CA GLY A 256 15.95 -10.69 15.63
C GLY A 256 17.17 -10.20 16.43
N SER A 257 18.14 -9.55 15.77
CA SER A 257 19.34 -8.99 16.41
C SER A 257 19.12 -7.57 16.94
N ASN A 258 20.12 -7.01 17.62
CA ASN A 258 20.10 -5.67 18.22
C ASN A 258 20.62 -4.57 17.28
N GLY A 259 20.63 -4.82 15.98
CA GLY A 259 21.10 -3.91 14.95
C GLY A 259 20.04 -2.92 14.46
N LYS A 260 20.37 -2.20 13.39
CA LYS A 260 19.52 -1.21 12.71
C LYS A 260 19.24 -1.71 11.31
N GLY A 261 17.97 -1.87 10.92
CA GLY A 261 17.59 -2.45 9.63
C GLY A 261 18.27 -1.73 8.46
N ILE A 262 18.12 -0.40 8.40
CA ILE A 262 18.82 0.46 7.46
C ILE A 262 19.50 1.60 8.24
N PHE A 263 20.79 1.83 8.00
CA PHE A 263 21.53 2.93 8.61
C PHE A 263 22.06 3.89 7.55
N PHE A 264 21.56 5.13 7.58
CA PHE A 264 22.10 6.28 6.86
C PHE A 264 23.16 6.96 7.73
N ASP A 265 24.42 6.64 7.48
CA ASP A 265 25.58 7.06 8.28
C ASP A 265 26.37 8.15 7.54
N GLY A 266 25.76 9.33 7.40
CA GLY A 266 26.28 10.45 6.61
C GLY A 266 26.13 10.29 5.10
N GLY A 267 25.43 9.26 4.62
CA GLY A 267 25.07 9.08 3.21
C GLY A 267 23.57 9.27 2.99
N THR A 268 23.17 9.65 1.78
CA THR A 268 21.79 10.08 1.44
C THR A 268 21.07 9.09 0.52
N GLY A 269 19.74 9.12 0.53
CA GLY A 269 18.96 8.28 -0.37
C GLY A 269 17.45 8.24 -0.10
N THR A 270 16.78 7.40 -0.89
CA THR A 270 15.35 7.14 -0.80
C THR A 270 15.11 5.66 -0.50
N VAL A 271 14.22 5.38 0.45
CA VAL A 271 13.68 4.04 0.70
C VAL A 271 12.19 4.07 0.37
N ARG A 272 11.75 3.16 -0.50
CA ARG A 272 10.34 3.06 -0.85
C ARG A 272 9.83 1.64 -1.04
N TYR A 273 8.54 1.45 -0.76
CA TYR A 273 7.84 0.16 -0.90
C TYR A 273 8.57 -1.00 -0.20
N SER A 274 9.35 -0.72 0.84
CA SER A 274 10.21 -1.69 1.50
C SER A 274 9.61 -2.17 2.81
N ASP A 275 9.85 -3.44 3.13
CA ASP A 275 9.39 -4.12 4.34
C ASP A 275 10.59 -4.29 5.28
N ILE A 276 10.56 -3.67 6.46
CA ILE A 276 11.69 -3.59 7.37
C ILE A 276 11.28 -4.10 8.74
N HIS A 277 11.91 -5.18 9.20
CA HIS A 277 11.49 -5.85 10.42
C HIS A 277 12.62 -6.57 11.17
N SER A 278 12.27 -7.02 12.39
CA SER A 278 13.14 -7.85 13.24
C SER A 278 14.48 -7.21 13.61
N ALA A 279 14.54 -5.88 13.66
CA ALA A 279 15.67 -5.06 14.11
C ALA A 279 15.36 -4.37 15.43
N GLU A 280 16.39 -3.88 16.14
CA GLU A 280 16.17 -2.98 17.29
C GLU A 280 15.62 -1.64 16.80
N ASP A 281 16.27 -0.99 15.83
CA ASP A 281 15.62 0.11 15.10
C ASP A 281 15.37 -0.27 13.65
N GLY A 282 14.23 0.13 13.10
CA GLY A 282 13.93 -0.09 11.68
C GLY A 282 14.87 0.69 10.78
N VAL A 283 14.80 2.03 10.84
CA VAL A 283 15.70 2.94 10.11
C VAL A 283 16.37 3.90 11.07
N HIS A 284 17.69 4.04 10.96
CA HIS A 284 18.48 4.98 11.75
C HIS A 284 19.09 6.04 10.82
N ILE A 285 18.91 7.32 11.16
CA ILE A 285 19.31 8.45 10.31
C ILE A 285 20.28 9.37 11.04
N VAL A 286 21.47 9.52 10.44
CA VAL A 286 22.49 10.53 10.74
C VAL A 286 22.93 11.12 9.40
N ALA A 287 22.01 11.71 8.64
CA ALA A 287 22.27 12.19 7.28
C ALA A 287 21.19 13.15 6.78
N ASP A 288 21.59 14.01 5.84
CA ASP A 288 20.69 14.91 5.13
C ASP A 288 19.95 14.21 3.98
N GLY A 289 18.85 14.81 3.52
CA GLY A 289 18.22 14.46 2.25
C GLY A 289 17.70 13.03 2.18
N VAL A 290 17.33 12.45 3.32
CA VAL A 290 16.74 11.11 3.39
C VAL A 290 15.24 11.18 3.14
N THR A 291 14.74 10.32 2.25
CA THR A 291 13.30 10.15 2.01
C THR A 291 12.87 8.73 2.31
N LEU A 292 11.88 8.56 3.19
CA LEU A 292 11.22 7.30 3.48
C LEU A 292 9.77 7.40 3.05
N GLU A 293 9.35 6.62 2.05
CA GLU A 293 8.00 6.67 1.50
C GLU A 293 7.37 5.32 1.20
N HIS A 294 6.08 5.15 1.49
CA HIS A 294 5.38 3.91 1.15
C HIS A 294 6.00 2.63 1.77
N ASN A 295 6.71 2.74 2.91
CA ASN A 295 7.34 1.59 3.57
C ASN A 295 6.48 1.02 4.69
N TYR A 296 6.76 -0.23 5.06
CA TYR A 296 6.22 -0.90 6.22
C TYR A 296 7.35 -1.24 7.19
N ILE A 297 7.29 -0.69 8.41
CA ILE A 297 8.27 -0.95 9.47
C ILE A 297 7.54 -1.54 10.67
N HIS A 298 7.86 -2.78 11.01
CA HIS A 298 7.11 -3.53 12.01
C HIS A 298 7.96 -4.63 12.67
N ASP A 299 7.37 -5.32 13.64
CA ASP A 299 7.99 -6.48 14.30
C ASP A 299 9.44 -6.24 14.76
N LEU A 300 9.67 -5.08 15.36
CA LEU A 300 10.95 -4.73 15.98
C LEU A 300 11.26 -5.67 17.16
N THR A 301 12.54 -5.82 17.44
CA THR A 301 13.05 -6.65 18.53
C THR A 301 13.39 -5.78 19.73
N ARG A 302 12.93 -6.20 20.93
CA ARG A 302 13.23 -5.50 22.18
C ARG A 302 14.24 -6.27 23.02
N PHE A 303 15.32 -5.58 23.41
CA PHE A 303 16.29 -6.05 24.39
C PHE A 303 16.14 -5.31 25.72
N ALA A 304 16.68 -5.88 26.80
CA ALA A 304 16.66 -5.23 28.10
C ALA A 304 17.43 -3.90 28.06
N GLY A 305 16.76 -2.81 28.43
CA GLY A 305 17.34 -1.46 28.40
C GLY A 305 17.47 -0.81 27.01
N ALA A 306 17.02 -1.50 25.95
CA ALA A 306 16.98 -0.93 24.61
C ALA A 306 15.78 -0.01 24.42
N HIS A 307 15.88 0.88 23.44
CA HIS A 307 14.84 1.80 23.01
C HIS A 307 14.51 1.59 21.52
N PRO A 308 13.83 0.49 21.15
CA PRO A 308 13.53 0.19 19.75
C PRO A 308 12.65 1.26 19.10
N ASP A 309 13.10 1.82 17.98
CA ASP A 309 12.35 2.84 17.24
C ASP A 309 12.06 2.37 15.81
N THR A 310 10.86 2.65 15.27
CA THR A 310 10.66 2.37 13.83
C THR A 310 11.59 3.24 13.00
N ILE A 311 11.72 4.52 13.38
CA ILE A 311 12.67 5.47 12.82
C ILE A 311 13.32 6.24 13.96
N GLN A 312 14.65 6.18 14.06
CA GLN A 312 15.44 7.04 14.93
C GLN A 312 16.21 8.08 14.12
N ILE A 313 16.02 9.35 14.44
CA ILE A 313 16.70 10.48 13.80
C ILE A 313 17.64 11.12 14.83
N ARG A 314 18.94 11.02 14.57
CA ARG A 314 19.99 11.59 15.42
C ARG A 314 20.73 12.75 14.74
N GLY A 315 20.36 13.12 13.52
CA GLY A 315 20.89 14.31 12.86
C GLY A 315 20.56 14.34 11.37
N GLY A 316 20.58 15.55 10.82
CA GLY A 316 20.43 15.83 9.40
C GLY A 316 19.25 16.73 9.03
N ASP A 317 19.29 17.28 7.83
CA ASP A 317 18.34 18.22 7.26
C ASP A 317 17.55 17.65 6.08
N ASN A 318 16.41 18.28 5.76
CA ASN A 318 15.61 17.95 4.57
C ASN A 318 15.11 16.49 4.54
N ILE A 319 14.74 15.96 5.70
CA ILE A 319 14.26 14.59 5.85
C ILE A 319 12.75 14.53 5.58
N THR A 320 12.31 13.57 4.76
CA THR A 320 10.89 13.33 4.48
C THR A 320 10.50 11.91 4.87
N VAL A 321 9.46 11.78 5.70
CA VAL A 321 8.82 10.53 6.09
C VAL A 321 7.36 10.62 5.70
N ARG A 322 6.95 9.94 4.62
CA ARG A 322 5.60 10.07 4.05
C ARG A 322 4.91 8.77 3.68
N HIS A 323 3.61 8.63 3.93
CA HIS A 323 2.83 7.46 3.49
C HIS A 323 3.43 6.13 3.93
N ASN A 324 4.06 6.07 5.11
CA ASN A 324 4.57 4.82 5.68
C ASN A 324 3.56 4.23 6.66
N ASN A 325 3.72 2.94 6.93
CA ASN A 325 3.09 2.25 8.04
C ASN A 325 4.15 1.87 9.08
N LEU A 326 4.08 2.50 10.25
CA LEU A 326 5.10 2.46 11.30
C LEU A 326 4.52 1.85 12.58
N GLN A 327 4.82 0.57 12.82
CA GLN A 327 4.27 -0.20 13.94
C GLN A 327 5.33 -0.35 15.05
N ALA A 328 5.32 0.59 15.99
CA ALA A 328 6.13 0.58 17.21
C ALA A 328 5.52 -0.29 18.31
N TYR A 329 4.97 -1.45 17.95
CA TYR A 329 4.47 -2.45 18.89
C TYR A 329 4.49 -3.83 18.23
N THR A 330 4.47 -4.87 19.05
CA THR A 330 4.06 -6.21 18.61
C THR A 330 3.08 -6.78 19.62
N ALA A 331 2.18 -7.67 19.18
CA ALA A 331 1.22 -8.30 20.08
C ALA A 331 1.90 -9.15 21.18
N SER A 332 3.10 -9.68 20.91
CA SER A 332 3.84 -10.56 21.81
C SER A 332 4.73 -9.82 22.81
N ILE A 333 5.25 -8.64 22.47
CA ILE A 333 6.21 -7.88 23.30
C ILE A 333 5.55 -6.65 23.94
N GLY A 334 4.49 -6.13 23.32
CA GLY A 334 3.86 -4.86 23.67
C GLY A 334 4.50 -3.70 22.90
N VAL A 335 4.44 -2.51 23.50
CA VAL A 335 4.95 -1.29 22.87
C VAL A 335 6.48 -1.25 22.82
N MET A 336 6.98 -0.63 21.75
CA MET A 336 8.38 -0.25 21.57
C MET A 336 8.61 1.16 22.12
N ASN A 337 9.75 1.79 21.81
CA ASN A 337 10.04 3.14 22.28
C ASN A 337 9.20 4.18 21.53
N ALA A 338 9.34 4.28 20.20
CA ALA A 338 8.55 5.20 19.38
C ALA A 338 8.40 4.76 17.91
N ALA A 339 7.43 5.33 17.21
CA ALA A 339 7.42 5.29 15.75
C ALA A 339 8.47 6.28 15.22
N ILE A 340 8.43 7.52 15.69
CA ILE A 340 9.47 8.53 15.40
C ILE A 340 10.16 8.92 16.71
N GLN A 341 11.47 8.73 16.78
CA GLN A 341 12.30 9.19 17.89
C GLN A 341 13.36 10.17 17.40
N ILE A 342 13.32 11.39 17.94
CA ILE A 342 14.34 12.41 17.74
C ILE A 342 15.05 12.68 19.07
N GLY A 343 16.38 12.62 19.08
CA GLY A 343 17.15 12.93 20.28
C GLY A 343 18.55 12.35 20.27
N SER A 344 19.34 12.69 21.29
CA SER A 344 20.73 12.25 21.43
C SER A 344 21.54 12.54 20.18
N LEU A 345 21.51 13.79 19.69
CA LEU A 345 22.09 14.13 18.39
C LEU A 345 23.53 13.64 18.22
N ALA A 346 23.84 13.18 17.02
CA ALA A 346 25.19 12.89 16.56
C ALA A 346 25.80 14.19 16.02
N GLY A 347 26.26 15.06 16.91
CA GLY A 347 26.81 16.37 16.56
C GLY A 347 26.03 17.52 17.19
N GLY A 348 26.40 18.75 16.81
CA GLY A 348 25.78 19.98 17.31
C GLY A 348 24.77 20.61 16.35
N ASP A 349 24.57 20.00 15.19
CA ASP A 349 23.68 20.52 14.16
C ASP A 349 22.22 20.13 14.44
N THR A 350 21.32 21.10 14.37
CA THR A 350 19.89 20.91 14.67
C THR A 350 19.16 20.44 13.43
N ILE A 351 18.20 19.54 13.59
CA ILE A 351 17.39 19.03 12.50
C ILE A 351 16.50 20.14 11.94
N THR A 352 16.61 20.42 10.64
CA THR A 352 15.75 21.37 9.94
C THR A 352 14.99 20.73 8.78
N ASN A 353 13.85 21.33 8.43
CA ASN A 353 13.00 20.93 7.31
C ASN A 353 12.56 19.45 7.34
N LEU A 354 12.30 18.90 8.53
CA LEU A 354 11.72 17.57 8.70
C LEU A 354 10.23 17.58 8.33
N ARG A 355 9.80 16.65 7.47
CA ARG A 355 8.39 16.43 7.14
C ARG A 355 7.97 15.02 7.51
N VAL A 356 7.03 14.89 8.44
CA VAL A 356 6.40 13.62 8.81
C VAL A 356 4.92 13.71 8.46
N THR A 357 4.57 13.21 7.26
CA THR A 357 3.25 13.51 6.67
C THR A 357 2.53 12.27 6.18
N ASP A 358 1.22 12.19 6.39
CA ASP A 358 0.40 11.12 5.83
C ASP A 358 0.94 9.73 6.18
N ASN A 359 1.43 9.50 7.40
CA ASN A 359 1.86 8.17 7.85
C ASN A 359 0.79 7.57 8.75
N LEU A 360 0.74 6.24 8.76
CA LEU A 360 0.10 5.48 9.81
C LEU A 360 1.13 5.12 10.86
N MET A 361 0.88 5.51 12.11
CA MET A 361 1.76 5.22 13.24
C MET A 361 0.96 4.58 14.37
N ASN A 362 1.45 3.47 14.90
CA ASN A 362 0.83 2.82 16.05
C ASN A 362 1.90 2.30 17.01
N GLY A 363 1.59 2.25 18.29
CA GLY A 363 2.56 1.81 19.29
C GLY A 363 3.44 2.93 19.84
N GLY A 364 4.46 2.53 20.59
CA GLY A 364 5.42 3.40 21.26
C GLY A 364 5.06 3.72 22.71
N HIS A 365 6.06 3.92 23.55
CA HIS A 365 5.89 4.61 24.82
C HIS A 365 5.28 5.99 24.57
N VAL A 366 5.86 6.69 23.60
CA VAL A 366 5.27 7.85 22.93
C VAL A 366 5.35 7.56 21.44
N THR A 367 4.26 7.71 20.68
CA THR A 367 4.31 7.38 19.25
C THR A 367 5.26 8.30 18.48
N VAL A 368 5.22 9.61 18.74
CA VAL A 368 6.15 10.60 18.16
C VAL A 368 6.85 11.39 19.26
N ASN A 369 8.17 11.25 19.37
CA ASN A 369 8.99 12.06 20.25
C ASN A 369 9.82 13.06 19.43
N GLY A 370 9.46 14.34 19.50
CA GLY A 370 9.93 15.40 18.61
C GLY A 370 11.26 16.08 18.99
N GLY A 371 11.96 15.65 20.05
CA GLY A 371 13.27 16.24 20.42
C GLY A 371 13.18 17.57 21.19
N GLY A 372 12.97 17.50 22.51
CA GLY A 372 12.55 18.62 23.35
C GLY A 372 13.68 19.44 23.99
N ARG A 373 14.93 19.26 23.57
CA ARG A 373 16.14 19.89 24.14
C ARG A 373 16.89 20.73 23.12
N GLY A 374 16.19 21.19 22.08
CA GLY A 374 16.76 21.98 20.99
C GLY A 374 17.32 21.14 19.85
N GLU A 375 16.97 19.86 19.76
CA GLU A 375 17.42 19.00 18.66
C GLU A 375 16.78 19.35 17.31
N VAL A 376 15.61 19.99 17.32
CA VAL A 376 14.83 20.35 16.14
C VAL A 376 14.63 21.85 16.07
N ASP A 377 15.00 22.43 14.92
CA ASP A 377 14.69 23.81 14.56
C ASP A 377 13.38 23.91 13.76
N SER A 378 13.16 23.00 12.81
CA SER A 378 11.92 22.97 12.04
C SER A 378 11.47 21.56 11.65
N ALA A 379 10.25 21.21 12.07
CA ALA A 379 9.55 20.01 11.63
C ALA A 379 8.05 20.27 11.45
N ILE A 380 7.43 19.57 10.48
CA ILE A 380 5.98 19.57 10.25
C ILE A 380 5.46 18.15 10.35
N TYR A 381 4.45 17.98 11.21
CA TYR A 381 3.68 16.75 11.36
C TYR A 381 2.27 17.03 10.86
N SER A 382 1.84 16.36 9.78
CA SER A 382 0.50 16.60 9.20
C SER A 382 -0.12 15.38 8.54
N ASN A 383 -1.46 15.33 8.52
CA ASN A 383 -2.26 14.26 7.89
C ASN A 383 -1.93 12.84 8.40
N ASN A 384 -1.25 12.69 9.53
CA ASN A 384 -0.90 11.36 10.03
C ASN A 384 -2.10 10.71 10.73
N ARG A 385 -2.15 9.39 10.62
CA ARG A 385 -3.12 8.50 11.28
C ARG A 385 -2.45 7.79 12.43
N PHE A 386 -3.10 7.80 13.59
CA PHE A 386 -2.58 7.19 14.81
C PHE A 386 -3.44 6.05 15.31
N GLY A 387 -2.81 4.91 15.60
CA GLY A 387 -3.44 3.86 16.37
C GLY A 387 -3.48 4.19 17.87
N ARG A 388 -4.10 3.30 18.65
CA ARG A 388 -4.32 3.47 20.10
C ARG A 388 -3.27 2.79 20.98
N ALA A 389 -2.33 2.05 20.39
CA ALA A 389 -1.40 1.23 21.15
C ALA A 389 -0.23 2.02 21.76
N HIS A 390 -0.35 3.33 21.99
CA HIS A 390 0.66 4.07 22.74
C HIS A 390 0.51 3.85 24.25
N GLN A 391 1.60 3.98 25.01
CA GLN A 391 1.54 3.81 26.46
C GLN A 391 1.28 5.12 27.22
N TYR A 392 1.95 6.21 26.84
CA TYR A 392 1.86 7.48 27.55
C TYR A 392 1.12 8.55 26.75
N SER A 393 1.52 8.75 25.50
CA SER A 393 0.89 9.75 24.62
C SER A 393 1.18 9.47 23.14
N VAL A 394 0.40 10.09 22.28
CA VAL A 394 0.62 10.03 20.82
C VAL A 394 1.80 10.91 20.38
N GLN A 395 2.04 12.01 21.10
CA GLN A 395 3.16 12.92 20.84
C GLN A 395 3.79 13.40 22.14
N ALA A 396 5.06 13.76 22.08
CA ALA A 396 5.77 14.54 23.08
C ALA A 396 6.85 15.39 22.41
N ASN A 397 7.26 16.47 23.08
CA ASN A 397 8.44 17.26 22.71
C ASN A 397 8.41 17.89 21.30
N VAL A 398 7.22 18.32 20.86
CA VAL A 398 7.01 18.94 19.54
C VAL A 398 6.98 20.47 19.59
N GLN A 399 7.56 21.10 20.64
CA GLN A 399 7.37 22.54 20.90
C GLN A 399 8.00 23.45 19.82
N ASN A 400 9.09 23.01 19.19
CA ASN A 400 9.74 23.70 18.07
C ASN A 400 9.27 23.17 16.71
N SER A 401 8.09 22.56 16.67
CA SER A 401 7.55 21.93 15.47
C SER A 401 6.10 22.31 15.27
N VAL A 402 5.63 22.15 14.03
CA VAL A 402 4.23 22.33 13.69
C VAL A 402 3.52 20.98 13.80
N TRP A 403 2.67 20.84 14.81
CA TRP A 403 1.72 19.73 14.91
C TRP A 403 0.35 20.17 14.39
N GLU A 404 0.03 19.79 13.16
CA GLU A 404 -1.23 20.20 12.54
C GLU A 404 -2.45 19.49 13.15
N ALA A 405 -3.62 20.13 13.05
CA ALA A 405 -4.89 19.53 13.45
C ALA A 405 -5.33 18.35 12.55
N SER A 406 -4.68 18.18 11.40
CA SER A 406 -4.87 17.06 10.48
C SER A 406 -4.33 15.72 11.02
N ASN A 407 -3.55 15.74 12.10
CA ASN A 407 -3.13 14.56 12.83
C ASN A 407 -4.29 14.01 13.67
N VAL A 408 -4.75 12.81 13.34
CA VAL A 408 -5.95 12.23 13.95
C VAL A 408 -5.78 10.75 14.25
N TYR A 409 -6.51 10.26 15.23
CA TYR A 409 -6.61 8.83 15.45
C TYR A 409 -7.33 8.15 14.28
N ASP A 410 -6.83 7.00 13.86
CA ASP A 410 -7.34 6.29 12.69
C ASP A 410 -8.78 5.77 12.91
N ASP A 411 -9.05 5.31 14.14
CA ASP A 411 -10.32 4.67 14.51
C ASP A 411 -11.54 5.60 14.46
N ASN A 412 -11.37 6.88 14.76
CA ASN A 412 -12.49 7.82 14.93
C ASN A 412 -12.24 9.23 14.40
N GLY A 413 -11.07 9.50 13.82
CA GLY A 413 -10.72 10.81 13.29
C GLY A 413 -10.62 11.94 14.33
N GLN A 414 -10.63 11.62 15.62
CA GLN A 414 -10.43 12.62 16.67
C GLN A 414 -8.99 13.13 16.66
N PRO A 415 -8.75 14.39 17.06
CA PRO A 415 -7.39 14.93 17.14
C PRO A 415 -6.46 14.03 17.96
N ALA A 416 -5.31 13.69 17.38
CA ALA A 416 -4.21 13.06 18.08
C ALA A 416 -3.36 14.17 18.70
N ARG A 417 -3.40 14.32 20.03
CA ARG A 417 -2.67 15.35 20.78
C ARG A 417 -2.13 14.80 22.09
#